data_AF-Q66IT6-F1
#
_entry.id   AF-Q66IT6-F1
#
_cell.length_a   1.000
_cell.length_b   1.000
_cell.length_c   1.000
_cell.angle_alpha   90.00
_cell.angle_beta   90.00
_cell.angle_gamma   90.00
#
_symmetry.space_group_name_H-M   'P 1'
#
loop_
_entity.id
_entity.type
_entity.pdbx_description
1 polymer ?
#
loop_
_entity_poly.entity_id
_entity_poly.type
_entity_poly.pdbx_seq_one_letter_code
_entity_poly.pdbx_strand_id
1 'polypeptide(L)'
;LPHTEMLSGAIGARGARLIPVLRGSRSLHVSQGKPAAKVAVVLSGCGVFDGTEIHEASAILVHLSRAGAEVKMFAPDVPQMHVVDHSKGQPSQESRNVLVESARLARGNITALSRLNVKEHDAVIFPGGFGAAKNLSSFAVDGESFKVQPDVERVLTGFSKAKKPIGLCCIAPVLAAKVIPGVEVTVGQEEELGGKWPYAGTAKSISALGGKHCAKEVDEVHVDSKCRVVTTPAFMGEAPLHQIFDGIGAMVSGVLKLTGK
;
A
#
# COMPACT_ATOMS: atom_id res chain seq x y z
N LEU A 1 -34.05 -8.28 -17.45
CA LEU A 1 -35.14 -8.22 -16.46
C LEU A 1 -34.60 -8.79 -15.15
N PRO A 2 -34.43 -7.97 -14.11
CA PRO A 2 -33.76 -8.35 -12.87
C PRO A 2 -34.76 -8.91 -11.84
N HIS A 3 -34.34 -9.91 -11.06
CA HIS A 3 -35.04 -10.37 -9.87
C HIS A 3 -34.26 -9.94 -8.62
N THR A 4 -34.70 -8.86 -7.96
CA THR A 4 -35.53 -8.81 -6.73
C THR A 4 -34.72 -9.03 -5.44
N GLU A 5 -34.54 -7.93 -4.70
CA GLU A 5 -34.26 -7.87 -3.27
C GLU A 5 -35.30 -8.68 -2.46
N MET A 6 -34.90 -9.24 -1.32
CA MET A 6 -35.76 -9.31 -0.13
C MET A 6 -34.90 -9.61 1.11
N LEU A 7 -34.96 -8.71 2.10
CA LEU A 7 -35.30 -9.03 3.51
C LEU A 7 -35.12 -7.77 4.38
N SER A 8 -36.19 -6.98 4.49
CA SER A 8 -36.40 -6.04 5.60
C SER A 8 -37.37 -6.68 6.60
N GLY A 9 -36.89 -7.00 7.81
CA GLY A 9 -37.71 -7.49 8.92
C GLY A 9 -37.99 -6.38 9.93
N ALA A 10 -39.27 -6.03 10.07
CA ALA A 10 -39.81 -5.03 10.98
C ALA A 10 -39.88 -5.54 12.44
N ILE A 11 -39.65 -4.64 13.41
CA ILE A 11 -40.04 -4.85 14.81
C ILE A 11 -40.70 -3.57 15.36
N GLY A 12 -42.01 -3.65 15.56
CA GLY A 12 -42.71 -3.32 16.81
C GLY A 12 -42.74 -1.87 17.31
N ALA A 13 -43.84 -1.18 17.02
CA ALA A 13 -44.25 0.05 17.71
C ALA A 13 -44.87 -0.25 19.09
N ARG A 14 -44.44 0.46 20.14
CA ARG A 14 -45.18 0.62 21.41
C ARG A 14 -44.96 1.99 22.05
N GLY A 15 -46.07 2.71 22.28
CA GLY A 15 -46.33 3.55 23.46
C GLY A 15 -45.58 4.87 23.60
N ALA A 16 -46.18 5.97 23.13
CA ALA A 16 -45.75 7.33 23.45
C ALA A 16 -46.20 7.74 24.87
N ARG A 17 -45.25 8.16 25.73
CA ARG A 17 -45.51 9.01 26.90
C ARG A 17 -44.87 10.37 26.65
N LEU A 18 -45.67 11.43 26.72
CA LEU A 18 -45.19 12.82 26.63
C LEU A 18 -44.46 13.21 27.92
N ILE A 19 -43.17 13.51 27.80
CA ILE A 19 -42.35 14.15 28.84
C ILE A 19 -42.08 15.59 28.37
N PRO A 20 -42.23 16.63 29.21
CA PRO A 20 -41.98 18.01 28.81
C PRO A 20 -40.47 18.22 28.57
N VAL A 21 -40.09 18.48 27.32
CA VAL A 21 -38.71 18.80 26.95
C VAL A 21 -38.46 20.28 27.24
N LEU A 22 -37.67 20.56 28.28
CA LEU A 22 -37.02 21.85 28.50
C LEU A 22 -36.18 22.19 27.26
N ARG A 23 -36.53 23.27 26.55
CA ARG A 23 -35.74 23.85 25.46
C ARG A 23 -34.46 24.49 26.04
N GLY A 24 -33.46 23.66 26.29
CA GLY A 24 -32.08 24.11 26.35
C GLY A 24 -31.54 24.21 24.94
N SER A 25 -31.24 25.43 24.48
CA SER A 25 -30.51 25.70 23.25
C SER A 25 -29.08 25.17 23.37
N ARG A 26 -28.92 23.85 23.17
CA ARG A 26 -27.61 23.24 22.93
C ARG A 26 -27.22 23.59 21.50
N SER A 27 -26.31 24.55 21.37
CA SER A 27 -25.56 24.74 20.14
C SER A 27 -24.83 23.43 19.84
N LEU A 28 -25.32 22.69 18.85
CA LEU A 28 -24.61 21.55 18.30
C LEU A 28 -23.41 22.12 17.55
N HIS A 29 -22.26 22.16 18.22
CA HIS A 29 -20.99 22.26 17.54
C HIS A 29 -20.81 20.97 16.73
N VAL A 30 -21.29 20.99 15.50
CA VAL A 30 -20.82 20.06 14.48
C VAL A 30 -19.37 20.44 14.25
N SER A 31 -18.48 19.76 14.96
CA SER A 31 -17.08 19.65 14.54
C SER A 31 -17.11 19.28 13.07
N GLN A 32 -16.76 20.22 12.18
CA GLN A 32 -16.44 19.86 10.82
C GLN A 32 -15.18 19.02 10.92
N GLY A 33 -15.36 17.70 10.98
CA GLY A 33 -14.26 16.74 10.99
C GLY A 33 -13.35 17.06 9.82
N LYS A 34 -12.03 17.01 10.07
CA LYS A 34 -11.06 17.21 8.98
C LYS A 34 -11.43 16.30 7.80
N PRO A 35 -11.37 16.80 6.56
CA PRO A 35 -11.74 15.99 5.40
C PRO A 35 -10.82 14.77 5.30
N ALA A 36 -11.42 13.59 5.10
CA ALA A 36 -10.70 12.33 4.95
C ALA A 36 -9.60 12.42 3.90
N ALA A 37 -8.42 11.85 4.20
CA ALA A 37 -7.35 11.72 3.23
C ALA A 37 -7.73 10.71 2.14
N LYS A 38 -7.54 11.08 0.88
CA LYS A 38 -7.75 10.20 -0.28
C LYS A 38 -6.44 9.49 -0.62
N VAL A 39 -6.38 8.19 -0.44
CA VAL A 39 -5.16 7.40 -0.62
C VAL A 39 -5.30 6.45 -1.79
N ALA A 40 -4.40 6.59 -2.76
CA ALA A 40 -4.26 5.60 -3.82
C ALA A 40 -3.43 4.41 -3.30
N VAL A 41 -3.87 3.17 -3.57
CA VAL A 41 -3.08 1.96 -3.29
C VAL A 41 -2.77 1.27 -4.61
N VAL A 42 -1.50 1.05 -4.92
CA VAL A 42 -1.07 0.44 -6.18
C VAL A 42 -0.64 -1.00 -5.95
N LEU A 43 -1.38 -1.93 -6.54
CA LEU A 43 -1.20 -3.37 -6.44
C LEU A 43 -0.48 -3.93 -7.68
N SER A 44 0.04 -5.15 -7.56
CA SER A 44 0.93 -5.80 -8.53
C SER A 44 0.55 -7.25 -8.84
N GLY A 45 -0.64 -7.70 -8.46
CA GLY A 45 -1.16 -9.07 -8.56
C GLY A 45 -1.84 -9.49 -7.25
N CYS A 46 -1.88 -10.78 -6.93
CA CYS A 46 -2.47 -11.30 -5.68
C CYS A 46 -1.75 -12.58 -5.20
N GLY A 47 -0.61 -12.40 -4.52
CA GLY A 47 0.25 -13.50 -4.05
C GLY A 47 1.70 -13.05 -3.93
N VAL A 48 2.41 -13.43 -2.87
CA VAL A 48 3.75 -12.91 -2.60
C VAL A 48 4.76 -13.20 -3.71
N PHE A 49 4.71 -14.36 -4.37
CA PHE A 49 5.74 -14.76 -5.34
C PHE A 49 5.54 -14.18 -6.74
N ASP A 50 4.32 -13.77 -7.09
CA ASP A 50 3.97 -13.32 -8.44
C ASP A 50 3.13 -12.03 -8.49
N GLY A 51 2.85 -11.44 -7.33
CA GLY A 51 2.01 -10.26 -7.19
C GLY A 51 2.24 -9.49 -5.90
N THR A 52 1.17 -8.88 -5.40
CA THR A 52 1.16 -8.18 -4.11
C THR A 52 1.15 -9.17 -2.95
N GLU A 53 1.97 -8.91 -1.92
CA GLU A 53 1.88 -9.63 -0.65
C GLU A 53 0.52 -9.32 0.03
N ILE A 54 -0.22 -10.39 0.34
CA ILE A 54 -1.65 -10.31 0.68
C ILE A 54 -1.83 -9.75 2.10
N HIS A 55 -0.94 -10.11 3.03
CA HIS A 55 -1.00 -9.64 4.41
C HIS A 55 -0.62 -8.15 4.53
N GLU A 56 0.32 -7.67 3.74
CA GLU A 56 0.73 -6.27 3.63
C GLU A 56 -0.40 -5.42 3.08
N ALA A 57 -1.01 -5.86 1.97
CA ALA A 57 -2.19 -5.20 1.42
C ALA A 57 -3.33 -5.14 2.44
N SER A 58 -3.62 -6.26 3.11
CA SER A 58 -4.64 -6.30 4.17
C SER A 58 -4.33 -5.34 5.31
N ALA A 59 -3.08 -5.31 5.80
CA ALA A 59 -2.65 -4.41 6.87
C ALA A 59 -2.78 -2.94 6.47
N ILE A 60 -2.34 -2.57 5.27
CA ILE A 60 -2.49 -1.22 4.73
C ILE A 60 -3.97 -0.81 4.72
N LEU A 61 -4.85 -1.66 4.21
CA LEU A 61 -6.28 -1.37 4.11
C LEU A 61 -6.96 -1.24 5.48
N VAL A 62 -6.61 -2.11 6.44
CA VAL A 62 -7.14 -2.02 7.80
C VAL A 62 -6.72 -0.72 8.48
N HIS A 63 -5.44 -0.33 8.38
CA HIS A 63 -4.95 0.89 9.01
C HIS A 63 -5.46 2.17 8.35
N LEU A 64 -5.59 2.18 7.01
CA LEU A 64 -6.24 3.29 6.29
C LEU A 64 -7.72 3.42 6.69
N SER A 65 -8.44 2.30 6.77
CA SER A 65 -9.84 2.28 7.20
C SER A 65 -10.01 2.77 8.63
N ARG A 66 -9.16 2.32 9.57
CA ARG A 66 -9.15 2.79 10.97
C ARG A 66 -8.92 4.29 11.08
N ALA A 67 -8.11 4.85 10.20
CA ALA A 67 -7.84 6.29 10.15
C ALA A 67 -8.92 7.10 9.40
N GLY A 68 -9.97 6.45 8.87
CA GLY A 68 -11.04 7.10 8.12
C GLY A 68 -10.64 7.61 6.74
N ALA A 69 -9.56 7.08 6.15
CA ALA A 69 -9.12 7.46 4.81
C ALA A 69 -10.03 6.87 3.72
N GLU A 70 -10.23 7.63 2.63
CA GLU A 70 -10.89 7.15 1.42
C GLU A 70 -9.85 6.45 0.55
N VAL A 71 -10.07 5.16 0.23
CA VAL A 71 -9.10 4.34 -0.50
C VAL A 71 -9.58 4.06 -1.92
N LYS A 72 -8.69 4.25 -2.90
CA LYS A 72 -8.89 3.79 -4.27
C LYS A 72 -7.72 2.92 -4.72
N MET A 73 -8.03 1.71 -5.20
CA MET A 73 -7.01 0.74 -5.59
C MET A 73 -6.77 0.77 -7.09
N PHE A 74 -5.51 0.59 -7.47
CA PHE A 74 -5.05 0.60 -8.84
C PHE A 74 -4.09 -0.55 -9.11
N ALA A 75 -4.02 -1.02 -10.35
CA ALA A 75 -3.01 -1.96 -10.80
C ALA A 75 -2.75 -1.78 -12.30
N PRO A 76 -1.52 -2.03 -12.81
CA PRO A 76 -1.27 -2.05 -14.24
C PRO A 76 -2.11 -3.13 -14.94
N ASP A 77 -2.68 -2.79 -16.10
CA ASP A 77 -3.41 -3.76 -16.93
C ASP A 77 -2.43 -4.45 -17.90
N VAL A 78 -1.65 -5.38 -17.36
CA VAL A 78 -0.58 -6.09 -18.07
C VAL A 78 -0.54 -7.56 -17.64
N PRO A 79 0.03 -8.47 -18.45
CA PRO A 79 0.33 -9.83 -18.00
C PRO A 79 1.29 -9.83 -16.79
N GLN A 80 1.10 -10.77 -15.86
CA GLN A 80 2.12 -11.07 -14.86
C GLN A 80 3.37 -11.65 -15.54
N MET A 81 4.56 -11.33 -15.04
CA MET A 81 5.81 -11.90 -15.56
C MET A 81 5.85 -13.43 -15.41
N HIS A 82 5.43 -13.94 -14.26
CA HIS A 82 5.26 -15.37 -13.98
C HIS A 82 3.96 -15.60 -13.22
N VAL A 83 3.45 -16.83 -13.26
CA VAL A 83 2.40 -17.33 -12.36
C VAL A 83 3.01 -18.43 -11.53
N VAL A 84 2.96 -18.32 -10.19
CA VAL A 84 3.68 -19.22 -9.29
C VAL A 84 2.71 -20.07 -8.47
N ASP A 85 2.93 -21.39 -8.49
CA ASP A 85 2.29 -22.28 -7.52
C ASP A 85 2.95 -22.04 -6.16
N HIS A 86 2.25 -21.29 -5.30
CA HIS A 86 2.76 -20.89 -3.99
C HIS A 86 2.97 -22.08 -3.04
N SER A 87 2.31 -23.23 -3.27
CA SER A 87 2.53 -24.43 -2.46
C SER A 87 3.86 -25.13 -2.79
N LYS A 88 4.39 -24.91 -4.00
CA LYS A 88 5.64 -25.50 -4.48
C LYS A 88 6.78 -24.48 -4.61
N GLY A 89 6.47 -23.19 -4.61
CA GLY A 89 7.42 -22.12 -4.87
C GLY A 89 7.97 -22.12 -6.31
N GLN A 90 7.26 -22.74 -7.26
CA GLN A 90 7.72 -22.94 -8.63
C GLN A 90 6.79 -22.27 -9.66
N PRO A 91 7.32 -21.74 -10.77
CA PRO A 91 6.51 -21.25 -11.87
C PRO A 91 5.60 -22.34 -12.46
N SER A 92 4.40 -21.93 -12.85
CA SER A 92 3.45 -22.71 -13.63
C SER A 92 3.46 -22.28 -15.11
N GLN A 93 2.79 -23.04 -15.97
CA GLN A 93 2.61 -22.69 -17.39
C GLN A 93 1.37 -21.81 -17.65
N GLU A 94 0.68 -21.37 -16.58
CA GLU A 94 -0.49 -20.50 -16.68
C GLU A 94 -0.10 -19.06 -17.01
N SER A 95 -1.06 -18.29 -17.53
CA SER A 95 -0.94 -16.84 -17.69
C SER A 95 -2.07 -16.15 -16.93
N ARG A 96 -1.73 -15.04 -16.25
CA ARG A 96 -2.67 -14.20 -15.49
C ARG A 96 -2.36 -12.74 -15.74
N ASN A 97 -3.35 -11.87 -15.52
CA ASN A 97 -3.23 -10.42 -15.66
C ASN A 97 -3.17 -9.75 -14.29
N VAL A 98 -2.25 -8.79 -14.14
CA VAL A 98 -1.98 -8.08 -12.89
C VAL A 98 -3.22 -7.38 -12.34
N LEU A 99 -3.95 -6.62 -13.18
CA LEU A 99 -5.18 -5.93 -12.78
C LEU A 99 -6.29 -6.91 -12.40
N VAL A 100 -6.48 -7.97 -13.19
CA VAL A 100 -7.51 -8.99 -12.94
C VAL A 100 -7.27 -9.70 -11.61
N GLU A 101 -6.03 -10.10 -11.33
CA GLU A 101 -5.71 -10.78 -10.08
C GLU A 101 -5.74 -9.84 -8.88
N SER A 102 -5.28 -8.59 -9.03
CA SER A 102 -5.41 -7.57 -7.98
C SER A 102 -6.86 -7.22 -7.65
N ALA A 103 -7.81 -7.42 -8.57
CA ALA A 103 -9.24 -7.24 -8.29
C ALA A 103 -9.75 -8.16 -7.17
N ARG A 104 -9.06 -9.28 -6.89
CA ARG A 104 -9.36 -10.17 -5.75
C ARG A 104 -9.18 -9.45 -4.42
N LEU A 105 -8.05 -8.76 -4.24
CA LEU A 105 -7.75 -7.96 -3.05
C LEU A 105 -8.71 -6.77 -2.93
N ALA A 106 -9.02 -6.13 -4.06
CA ALA A 106 -9.88 -4.96 -4.12
C ALA A 106 -11.40 -5.28 -4.08
N ARG A 107 -11.78 -6.56 -4.01
CA ARG A 107 -13.18 -7.03 -4.09
C ARG A 107 -13.93 -6.43 -5.30
N GLY A 108 -13.25 -6.36 -6.44
CA GLY A 108 -13.75 -5.79 -7.69
C GLY A 108 -13.65 -4.26 -7.80
N ASN A 109 -13.38 -3.53 -6.72
CA ASN A 109 -13.25 -2.06 -6.73
C ASN A 109 -11.82 -1.60 -7.06
N ILE A 110 -11.39 -1.86 -8.30
CA ILE A 110 -10.05 -1.53 -8.78
C ILE A 110 -10.11 -0.81 -10.13
N THR A 111 -9.14 0.06 -10.39
CA THR A 111 -9.02 0.78 -11.67
C THR A 111 -7.63 0.53 -12.30
N ALA A 112 -7.54 0.51 -13.63
CA ALA A 112 -6.24 0.48 -14.31
C ALA A 112 -5.35 1.66 -13.86
N LEU A 113 -4.06 1.39 -13.58
CA LEU A 113 -3.11 2.39 -13.08
C LEU A 113 -2.91 3.57 -14.03
N SER A 114 -3.07 3.34 -15.34
CA SER A 114 -3.07 4.37 -16.38
C SER A 114 -4.11 5.48 -16.16
N ARG A 115 -5.18 5.19 -15.41
CA ARG A 115 -6.24 6.17 -15.07
C ARG A 115 -6.02 6.89 -13.73
N LEU A 116 -4.94 6.59 -13.00
CA LEU A 116 -4.65 7.28 -11.74
C LEU A 116 -4.31 8.74 -12.01
N ASN A 117 -5.17 9.63 -11.51
CA ASN A 117 -4.95 11.07 -11.49
C ASN A 117 -4.35 11.52 -10.15
N VAL A 118 -3.10 11.98 -10.16
CA VAL A 118 -2.37 12.44 -8.97
C VAL A 118 -3.10 13.59 -8.26
N LYS A 119 -3.86 14.42 -8.98
CA LYS A 119 -4.57 15.56 -8.39
C LYS A 119 -5.71 15.15 -7.46
N GLU A 120 -6.31 13.98 -7.69
CA GLU A 120 -7.48 13.48 -6.97
C GLU A 120 -7.16 12.76 -5.64
N HIS A 121 -5.87 12.53 -5.37
CA HIS A 121 -5.41 11.76 -4.21
C HIS A 121 -4.44 12.59 -3.38
N ASP A 122 -4.43 12.41 -2.07
CA ASP A 122 -3.51 13.10 -1.15
C ASP A 122 -2.20 12.35 -0.95
N ALA A 123 -2.23 11.01 -1.08
CA ALA A 123 -1.06 10.14 -0.95
C ALA A 123 -1.18 8.89 -1.83
N VAL A 124 -0.07 8.18 -2.02
CA VAL A 124 -0.03 6.86 -2.67
C VAL A 124 0.75 5.86 -1.82
N ILE A 125 0.28 4.61 -1.77
CA ILE A 125 0.96 3.51 -1.07
C ILE A 125 1.17 2.33 -2.01
N PHE A 126 2.36 1.75 -1.95
CA PHE A 126 2.76 0.54 -2.67
C PHE A 126 3.08 -0.58 -1.65
N PRO A 127 2.22 -1.60 -1.51
CA PRO A 127 2.60 -2.83 -0.85
C PRO A 127 3.77 -3.51 -1.59
N GLY A 128 4.46 -4.41 -0.90
CA GLY A 128 5.49 -5.25 -1.48
C GLY A 128 4.92 -6.52 -2.12
N GLY A 129 5.64 -7.63 -1.90
CA GLY A 129 5.55 -8.84 -2.71
C GLY A 129 6.42 -8.76 -3.96
N PHE A 130 6.83 -9.92 -4.49
CA PHE A 130 7.70 -10.00 -5.65
C PHE A 130 7.07 -9.42 -6.90
N GLY A 131 5.74 -9.23 -6.96
CA GLY A 131 5.10 -8.47 -8.04
C GLY A 131 5.59 -7.02 -8.13
N ALA A 132 6.03 -6.40 -7.03
CA ALA A 132 6.68 -5.08 -7.09
C ALA A 132 8.02 -5.13 -7.86
N ALA A 133 8.76 -6.23 -7.71
CA ALA A 133 10.04 -6.48 -8.38
C ALA A 133 9.90 -7.13 -9.77
N LYS A 134 8.74 -7.69 -10.12
CA LYS A 134 8.49 -8.44 -11.37
C LYS A 134 7.50 -7.78 -12.33
N ASN A 135 6.48 -7.10 -11.79
CA ASN A 135 5.36 -6.57 -12.57
C ASN A 135 5.32 -5.03 -12.55
N LEU A 136 5.63 -4.41 -11.41
CA LEU A 136 5.79 -2.95 -11.31
C LEU A 136 7.18 -2.49 -11.78
N SER A 137 8.09 -3.43 -11.97
CA SER A 137 9.45 -3.23 -12.42
C SER A 137 10.07 -4.55 -12.88
N SER A 138 11.28 -4.50 -13.42
CA SER A 138 12.08 -5.69 -13.76
C SER A 138 13.19 -5.99 -12.73
N PHE A 139 13.11 -5.46 -11.50
CA PHE A 139 14.16 -5.59 -10.48
C PHE A 139 14.57 -7.05 -10.19
N ALA A 140 13.61 -7.96 -10.14
CA ALA A 140 13.86 -9.37 -9.84
C ALA A 140 14.72 -10.09 -10.90
N VAL A 141 14.79 -9.56 -12.13
CA VAL A 141 15.55 -10.15 -13.25
C VAL A 141 16.75 -9.31 -13.65
N ASP A 142 16.64 -7.99 -13.61
CA ASP A 142 17.67 -7.06 -14.12
C ASP A 142 18.52 -6.43 -13.00
N GLY A 143 18.22 -6.71 -11.72
CA GLY A 143 18.94 -6.15 -10.58
C GLY A 143 18.97 -4.62 -10.63
N GLU A 144 20.15 -4.01 -10.49
CA GLU A 144 20.33 -2.55 -10.49
C GLU A 144 20.04 -1.88 -11.86
N SER A 145 20.13 -2.65 -12.95
CA SER A 145 19.85 -2.17 -14.32
C SER A 145 18.36 -2.17 -14.66
N PHE A 146 17.50 -2.49 -13.69
CA PHE A 146 16.08 -2.63 -13.92
C PHE A 146 15.38 -1.37 -14.41
N LYS A 147 14.22 -1.61 -15.03
CA LYS A 147 13.28 -0.59 -15.47
C LYS A 147 12.04 -0.63 -14.62
N VAL A 148 11.50 0.54 -14.32
CA VAL A 148 10.19 0.69 -13.67
C VAL A 148 9.12 0.65 -14.75
N GLN A 149 7.97 0.04 -14.46
CA GLN A 149 6.84 0.02 -15.39
C GLN A 149 6.38 1.48 -15.64
N PRO A 150 6.06 1.87 -16.90
CA PRO A 150 5.88 3.29 -17.24
C PRO A 150 4.79 4.05 -16.45
N ASP A 151 3.67 3.40 -16.13
CA ASP A 151 2.62 4.01 -15.30
C ASP A 151 3.07 4.16 -13.85
N VAL A 152 3.84 3.20 -13.32
CA VAL A 152 4.42 3.29 -11.97
C VAL A 152 5.40 4.46 -11.88
N GLU A 153 6.29 4.60 -12.86
CA GLU A 153 7.24 5.72 -12.93
C GLU A 153 6.51 7.07 -13.03
N ARG A 154 5.49 7.15 -13.88
CA ARG A 154 4.62 8.35 -14.00
C ARG A 154 3.96 8.70 -12.66
N VAL A 155 3.42 7.71 -11.95
CA VAL A 155 2.75 7.90 -10.66
C VAL A 155 3.75 8.38 -9.60
N LEU A 156 4.85 7.65 -9.38
CA LEU A 156 5.87 8.04 -8.40
C LEU A 156 6.44 9.43 -8.67
N THR A 157 6.81 9.71 -9.93
CA THR A 157 7.28 11.04 -10.35
C THR A 157 6.23 12.11 -10.08
N GLY A 158 4.96 11.83 -10.40
CA GLY A 158 3.85 12.76 -10.21
C GLY A 158 3.61 13.10 -8.74
N PHE A 159 3.55 12.11 -7.85
CA PHE A 159 3.39 12.34 -6.41
C PHE A 159 4.59 13.09 -5.82
N SER A 160 5.82 12.71 -6.20
CA SER A 160 7.04 13.38 -5.76
C SER A 160 7.08 14.87 -6.19
N LYS A 161 6.79 15.17 -7.46
CA LYS A 161 6.71 16.54 -7.98
C LYS A 161 5.61 17.36 -7.31
N ALA A 162 4.47 16.73 -7.02
CA ALA A 162 3.36 17.37 -6.31
C ALA A 162 3.58 17.48 -4.80
N LYS A 163 4.72 17.01 -4.28
CA LYS A 163 5.02 16.96 -2.84
C LYS A 163 3.91 16.26 -2.05
N LYS A 164 3.39 15.15 -2.59
CA LYS A 164 2.39 14.32 -1.93
C LYS A 164 3.06 13.08 -1.32
N PRO A 165 2.66 12.63 -0.13
CA PRO A 165 3.32 11.54 0.55
C PRO A 165 3.26 10.22 -0.23
N ILE A 166 4.34 9.45 -0.16
CA ILE A 166 4.47 8.13 -0.78
C ILE A 166 4.82 7.12 0.32
N GLY A 167 4.04 6.06 0.46
CA GLY A 167 4.33 4.92 1.33
C GLY A 167 4.80 3.71 0.52
N LEU A 168 5.88 3.04 0.93
CA LEU A 168 6.29 1.78 0.32
C LEU A 168 6.77 0.80 1.40
N CYS A 169 6.38 -0.46 1.34
CA CYS A 169 6.88 -1.48 2.27
C CYS A 169 7.55 -2.66 1.56
N CYS A 170 8.31 -3.43 2.32
CA CYS A 170 8.99 -4.63 1.84
C CYS A 170 9.97 -4.31 0.72
N ILE A 171 9.84 -4.95 -0.45
CA ILE A 171 10.75 -4.72 -1.60
C ILE A 171 10.37 -3.48 -2.43
N ALA A 172 9.15 -2.95 -2.28
CA ALA A 172 8.68 -1.81 -3.07
C ALA A 172 9.55 -0.52 -3.00
N PRO A 173 10.28 -0.20 -1.90
CA PRO A 173 11.18 0.95 -1.82
C PRO A 173 12.26 1.03 -2.93
N VAL A 174 12.62 -0.08 -3.60
CA VAL A 174 13.53 -0.03 -4.76
C VAL A 174 12.97 0.84 -5.90
N LEU A 175 11.64 0.90 -6.03
CA LEU A 175 10.96 1.75 -7.02
C LEU A 175 11.20 3.24 -6.72
N ALA A 176 11.11 3.62 -5.44
CA ALA A 176 11.37 5.00 -5.02
C ALA A 176 12.85 5.36 -5.21
N ALA A 177 13.78 4.47 -4.84
CA ALA A 177 15.21 4.69 -5.03
C ALA A 177 15.58 4.92 -6.50
N LYS A 178 14.94 4.22 -7.44
CA LYS A 178 15.16 4.41 -8.88
C LYS A 178 14.58 5.73 -9.42
N VAL A 179 13.41 6.14 -8.92
CA VAL A 179 12.62 7.24 -9.52
C VAL A 179 12.85 8.59 -8.84
N ILE A 180 13.20 8.60 -7.55
CA ILE A 180 13.26 9.82 -6.73
C ILE A 180 14.72 10.08 -6.31
N PRO A 181 15.40 11.05 -6.93
CA PRO A 181 16.81 11.31 -6.65
C PRO A 181 17.08 11.66 -5.18
N GLY A 182 18.05 10.97 -4.57
CA GLY A 182 18.48 11.23 -3.20
C GLY A 182 17.45 10.91 -2.12
N VAL A 183 16.49 10.03 -2.42
CA VAL A 183 15.52 9.54 -1.44
C VAL A 183 16.19 8.67 -0.38
N GLU A 184 15.76 8.82 0.87
CA GLU A 184 16.09 7.89 1.94
C GLU A 184 14.97 6.86 2.13
N VAL A 185 15.32 5.58 2.21
CA VAL A 185 14.36 4.48 2.41
C VAL A 185 14.93 3.39 3.30
N THR A 186 14.07 2.56 3.87
CA THR A 186 14.46 1.28 4.46
C THR A 186 13.89 0.11 3.68
N VAL A 187 14.64 -0.99 3.67
CA VAL A 187 14.22 -2.33 3.23
C VAL A 187 14.58 -3.38 4.30
N GLY A 188 14.83 -2.96 5.55
CA GLY A 188 15.29 -3.83 6.63
C GLY A 188 16.71 -3.52 7.10
N GLN A 189 17.47 -4.58 7.38
CA GLN A 189 18.88 -4.53 7.77
C GLN A 189 19.83 -4.69 6.58
N GLU A 190 21.10 -4.35 6.79
CA GLU A 190 22.17 -4.42 5.78
C GLU A 190 22.89 -5.78 5.75
N GLU A 191 22.78 -6.55 6.83
CA GLU A 191 23.44 -7.85 7.00
C GLU A 191 22.41 -8.95 7.26
N GLU A 192 22.72 -10.15 6.78
CA GLU A 192 21.97 -11.35 7.12
C GLU A 192 22.31 -11.75 8.57
N LEU A 193 21.30 -11.81 9.43
CA LEU A 193 21.46 -12.09 10.86
C LEU A 193 20.74 -13.39 11.23
N GLY A 194 21.41 -14.53 11.03
CA GLY A 194 20.91 -15.83 11.47
C GLY A 194 19.56 -16.22 10.85
N GLY A 195 19.39 -15.93 9.56
CA GLY A 195 18.17 -16.17 8.80
C GLY A 195 17.09 -15.09 8.96
N LYS A 196 17.26 -14.12 9.88
CA LYS A 196 16.25 -13.08 10.12
C LYS A 196 16.06 -12.15 8.92
N TRP A 197 17.12 -11.86 8.17
CA TRP A 197 17.09 -10.89 7.07
C TRP A 197 17.56 -11.53 5.77
N PRO A 198 16.75 -12.42 5.15
CA PRO A 198 17.16 -13.17 3.97
C PRO A 198 17.41 -12.29 2.73
N TYR A 199 16.93 -11.05 2.73
CA TYR A 199 17.03 -10.11 1.62
C TYR A 199 17.91 -8.88 1.92
N ALA A 200 18.79 -8.95 2.93
CA ALA A 200 19.64 -7.84 3.36
C ALA A 200 20.51 -7.24 2.23
N GLY A 201 20.87 -8.05 1.22
CA GLY A 201 21.60 -7.58 0.04
C GLY A 201 20.90 -6.44 -0.73
N THR A 202 19.57 -6.30 -0.60
CA THR A 202 18.78 -5.23 -1.21
C THR A 202 19.23 -3.84 -0.77
N ALA A 203 19.76 -3.69 0.45
CA ALA A 203 20.28 -2.42 0.96
C ALA A 203 21.39 -1.84 0.06
N LYS A 204 22.24 -2.71 -0.50
CA LYS A 204 23.31 -2.31 -1.43
C LYS A 204 22.74 -1.78 -2.74
N SER A 205 21.70 -2.43 -3.27
CA SER A 205 21.02 -1.97 -4.47
C SER A 205 20.37 -0.61 -4.29
N ILE A 206 19.82 -0.29 -3.11
CA ILE A 206 19.30 1.06 -2.82
C ILE A 206 20.40 2.12 -3.00
N SER A 207 21.58 1.87 -2.44
CA SER A 207 22.74 2.77 -2.56
C SER A 207 23.24 2.91 -4.00
N ALA A 208 23.32 1.79 -4.74
CA ALA A 208 23.73 1.79 -6.14
C ALA A 208 22.77 2.57 -7.07
N LEU A 209 21.49 2.61 -6.71
CA LEU A 209 20.46 3.38 -7.41
C LEU A 209 20.49 4.89 -7.10
N GLY A 210 21.38 5.34 -6.20
CA GLY A 210 21.48 6.74 -5.78
C GLY A 210 20.50 7.12 -4.66
N GLY A 211 19.83 6.15 -4.06
CA GLY A 211 19.11 6.31 -2.80
C GLY A 211 20.05 6.15 -1.60
N LYS A 212 19.52 6.41 -0.40
CA LYS A 212 20.20 6.12 0.86
C LYS A 212 19.38 5.11 1.65
N HIS A 213 19.98 3.96 1.95
CA HIS A 213 19.38 3.00 2.85
C HIS A 213 19.50 3.47 4.30
N CYS A 214 18.46 3.23 5.09
CA CYS A 214 18.44 3.45 6.53
C CYS A 214 18.00 2.16 7.20
N ALA A 215 18.92 1.49 7.90
CA ALA A 215 18.66 0.23 8.59
C ALA A 215 17.51 0.38 9.60
N LYS A 216 16.55 -0.55 9.55
CA LYS A 216 15.37 -0.59 10.42
C LYS A 216 14.98 -2.02 10.78
N GLU A 217 14.47 -2.17 12.00
CA GLU A 217 13.79 -3.39 12.43
C GLU A 217 12.37 -3.49 11.83
N VAL A 218 11.79 -4.70 11.88
CA VAL A 218 10.50 -5.06 11.25
C VAL A 218 9.32 -4.20 11.71
N ASP A 219 9.35 -3.73 12.95
CA ASP A 219 8.32 -2.91 13.60
C ASP A 219 8.62 -1.40 13.50
N GLU A 220 9.73 -1.03 12.85
CA GLU A 220 10.12 0.35 12.67
C GLU A 220 9.75 0.89 11.27
N VAL A 221 9.81 2.22 11.16
CA VAL A 221 9.56 2.98 9.93
C VAL A 221 10.68 4.01 9.73
N HIS A 222 11.05 4.23 8.47
CA HIS A 222 11.86 5.36 8.07
C HIS A 222 10.99 6.43 7.40
N VAL A 223 11.23 7.70 7.73
CA VAL A 223 10.50 8.85 7.18
C VAL A 223 11.50 9.82 6.57
N ASP A 224 11.58 9.85 5.25
CA ASP A 224 12.27 10.91 4.51
C ASP A 224 11.32 12.10 4.39
N SER A 225 11.50 13.09 5.27
CA SER A 225 10.67 14.30 5.28
C SER A 225 10.91 15.20 4.05
N LYS A 226 12.10 15.13 3.44
CA LYS A 226 12.48 15.97 2.29
C LYS A 226 11.79 15.47 1.02
N CYS A 227 11.80 14.16 0.80
CA CYS A 227 11.13 13.52 -0.33
C CYS A 227 9.67 13.15 -0.03
N ARG A 228 9.26 13.22 1.24
CA ARG A 228 7.93 12.82 1.75
C ARG A 228 7.64 11.35 1.48
N VAL A 229 8.65 10.53 1.71
CA VAL A 229 8.62 9.07 1.51
C VAL A 229 8.65 8.41 2.88
N VAL A 230 7.78 7.42 3.08
CA VAL A 230 7.68 6.64 4.31
C VAL A 230 7.82 5.17 3.95
N THR A 231 8.74 4.47 4.61
CA THR A 231 9.02 3.07 4.29
C THR A 231 9.18 2.21 5.52
N THR A 232 8.78 0.94 5.44
CA THR A 232 8.95 -0.07 6.51
C THR A 232 9.37 -1.41 5.92
N PRO A 233 10.16 -2.24 6.62
CA PRO A 233 10.68 -3.49 6.08
C PRO A 233 9.64 -4.58 5.82
N ALA A 234 8.58 -4.66 6.63
CA ALA A 234 7.56 -5.71 6.54
C ALA A 234 8.17 -7.13 6.40
N PHE A 235 7.75 -7.93 5.39
CA PHE A 235 8.24 -9.30 5.18
C PHE A 235 9.67 -9.40 4.60
N MET A 236 10.44 -8.31 4.55
CA MET A 236 11.87 -8.40 4.25
C MET A 236 12.67 -9.07 5.37
N GLY A 237 12.10 -9.12 6.58
CA GLY A 237 12.66 -9.83 7.72
C GLY A 237 11.66 -10.79 8.37
N GLU A 238 12.18 -11.81 9.03
CA GLU A 238 11.42 -12.80 9.79
C GLU A 238 11.00 -12.25 11.16
N ALA A 239 9.70 -12.25 11.41
CA ALA A 239 9.12 -11.79 12.66
C ALA A 239 7.70 -12.34 12.85
N PRO A 240 7.16 -12.31 14.09
CA PRO A 240 5.75 -12.57 14.30
C PRO A 240 4.87 -11.65 13.43
N LEU A 241 3.84 -12.23 12.80
CA LEU A 241 2.97 -11.52 11.86
C LEU A 241 2.39 -10.20 12.39
N HIS A 242 2.10 -10.12 13.70
CA HIS A 242 1.57 -8.90 14.30
C HIS A 242 2.59 -7.75 14.30
N GLN A 243 3.89 -8.03 14.44
CA GLN A 243 4.93 -6.98 14.39
C GLN A 243 5.04 -6.39 12.99
N ILE A 244 4.95 -7.24 11.96
CA ILE A 244 4.90 -6.81 10.56
C ILE A 244 3.65 -5.94 10.32
N PHE A 245 2.50 -6.38 10.83
CA PHE A 245 1.24 -5.63 10.74
C PHE A 245 1.34 -4.26 11.44
N ASP A 246 2.01 -4.19 12.60
CA ASP A 246 2.20 -2.96 13.37
C ASP A 246 3.17 -1.98 12.68
N GLY A 247 4.29 -2.49 12.13
CA GLY A 247 5.24 -1.69 11.33
C GLY A 247 4.57 -1.07 10.10
N ILE A 248 3.72 -1.82 9.41
CA ILE A 248 2.90 -1.32 8.30
C ILE A 248 1.89 -0.25 8.79
N GLY A 249 1.31 -0.44 9.98
CA GLY A 249 0.48 0.58 10.61
C GLY A 249 1.22 1.88 10.90
N ALA A 250 2.47 1.78 11.39
CA ALA A 250 3.34 2.93 11.61
C ALA A 250 3.66 3.65 10.29
N MET A 251 3.91 2.90 9.20
CA MET A 251 4.07 3.46 7.85
C MET A 251 2.82 4.22 7.39
N VAL A 252 1.63 3.60 7.47
CA VAL A 252 0.36 4.25 7.10
C VAL A 252 0.14 5.53 7.94
N SER A 253 0.39 5.47 9.25
CA SER A 253 0.31 6.64 10.13
C SER A 253 1.26 7.76 9.69
N GLY A 254 2.51 7.42 9.35
CA GLY A 254 3.49 8.37 8.83
C GLY A 254 3.05 9.03 7.52
N VAL A 255 2.54 8.23 6.57
CA VAL A 255 2.01 8.74 5.29
C VAL A 255 0.87 9.73 5.54
N LEU A 256 -0.11 9.35 6.37
CA LEU A 256 -1.27 10.19 6.67
C LEU A 256 -0.88 11.48 7.39
N LYS A 257 0.04 11.43 8.36
CA LYS A 257 0.57 12.63 9.03
C LYS A 257 1.15 13.63 8.03
N LEU A 258 1.89 13.15 7.03
CA LEU A 258 2.48 14.03 6.02
C LEU A 258 1.43 14.67 5.10
N THR A 259 0.20 14.13 4.98
CA THR A 259 -0.86 14.77 4.19
C THR A 259 -1.35 16.10 4.79
N GLY A 260 -1.15 16.31 6.09
CA GLY A 260 -1.66 17.48 6.82
C GLY A 260 -3.16 17.48 7.10
N LYS A 261 -3.87 16.41 6.71
CA LYS A 261 -5.31 16.23 6.94
C LYS A 261 -5.63 15.60 8.30
#